data_AF-A0A932A1V7-F1
#
_entry.id   AF-A0A932A1V7-F1
#
_cell.length_a   1.000
_cell.length_b   1.000
_cell.length_c   1.000
_cell.angle_alpha   90.00
_cell.angle_beta   90.00
_cell.angle_gamma   90.00
#
_symmetry.space_group_name_H-M   'P 1'
#
loop_
_entity.id
_entity.type
_entity.pdbx_description
1 polymer ?
#
loop_
_entity_poly.entity_id
_entity_poly.type
_entity_poly.pdbx_seq_one_letter_code
_entity_poly.pdbx_strand_id
1 'polypeptide(L)'
;MTKQYTQDELWKLFDTLPEELKQAVFSPENADHIFNICDRYNIEQMPKIAYYAGLVLMGIIPAADFESILKKEIGLEEEKAQTVAREVNRFIFYPAKPAIEQLQKTAEASAKQTKQGTISAAPSQPIAKEKTTQEEDIAQKPKAPDSYREPLE
;
A
#
# COMPACT_ATOMS: atom_id res chain seq x y z
N MET A 1 4.83 2.96 -20.09
CA MET A 1 3.39 2.83 -19.79
C MET A 1 3.26 1.79 -18.71
N THR A 2 3.12 2.22 -17.45
CA THR A 2 2.79 1.31 -16.36
C THR A 2 1.33 0.84 -16.54
N LYS A 3 1.10 -0.47 -16.49
CA LYS A 3 -0.25 -1.03 -16.54
C LYS A 3 -1.01 -0.49 -15.32
N GLN A 4 -2.13 0.19 -15.53
CA GLN A 4 -2.98 0.63 -14.42
C GLN A 4 -3.70 -0.59 -13.88
N TYR A 5 -3.48 -0.90 -12.61
CA TYR A 5 -4.15 -2.01 -11.94
C TYR A 5 -5.41 -1.48 -11.27
N THR A 6 -6.53 -2.20 -11.44
CA THR A 6 -7.73 -1.90 -10.66
C THR A 6 -7.52 -2.32 -9.20
N GLN A 7 -8.25 -1.69 -8.28
CA GLN A 7 -8.19 -2.03 -6.86
C GLN A 7 -8.48 -3.52 -6.63
N ASP A 8 -9.48 -4.09 -7.32
CA ASP A 8 -9.82 -5.51 -7.25
C ASP A 8 -8.67 -6.43 -7.72
N GLU A 9 -7.94 -6.04 -8.76
CA GLU A 9 -6.77 -6.80 -9.23
C GLU A 9 -5.64 -6.77 -8.21
N LEU A 10 -5.39 -5.62 -7.57
CA LEU A 10 -4.38 -5.50 -6.52
C LEU A 10 -4.75 -6.32 -5.29
N TRP A 11 -6.02 -6.34 -4.89
CA TRP A 11 -6.47 -7.19 -3.78
C TRP A 11 -6.31 -8.67 -4.05
N LYS A 12 -6.60 -9.13 -5.27
CA LYS A 12 -6.38 -10.53 -5.66
C LYS A 12 -4.90 -10.91 -5.60
N LEU A 13 -4.02 -10.03 -6.07
CA LEU A 13 -2.57 -10.25 -5.99
C LEU A 13 -2.10 -10.25 -4.54
N PHE A 14 -2.57 -9.27 -3.75
CA PHE A 14 -2.27 -9.18 -2.33
C PHE A 14 -2.64 -10.47 -1.58
N ASP A 15 -3.81 -11.05 -1.86
CA ASP A 15 -4.25 -12.28 -1.20
C ASP A 15 -3.30 -13.47 -1.45
N THR A 16 -2.66 -13.51 -2.62
CA THR A 16 -1.67 -14.55 -2.98
C THR A 16 -0.28 -14.34 -2.39
N LEU A 17 0.00 -13.18 -1.79
CA LEU A 17 1.31 -12.88 -1.21
C LEU A 17 1.57 -13.70 0.07
N PRO A 18 2.84 -14.03 0.36
CA PRO A 18 3.25 -14.54 1.66
C PRO A 18 3.00 -13.48 2.74
N GLU A 19 2.77 -13.94 3.97
CA GLU A 19 2.42 -13.09 5.11
C GLU A 19 3.46 -11.98 5.35
N GLU A 20 4.74 -12.28 5.16
CA GLU A 20 5.84 -11.32 5.31
C GLU A 20 5.71 -10.12 4.34
N LEU A 21 5.31 -10.36 3.08
CA LEU A 21 5.06 -9.28 2.11
C LEU A 21 3.75 -8.56 2.39
N LYS A 22 2.72 -9.29 2.85
CA LYS A 22 1.45 -8.66 3.26
C LYS A 22 1.69 -7.65 4.39
N GLN A 23 2.48 -8.04 5.37
CA GLN A 23 2.89 -7.16 6.47
C GLN A 23 3.76 -6.00 5.97
N ALA A 24 4.71 -6.25 5.08
CA ALA A 24 5.53 -5.17 4.52
C ALA A 24 4.70 -4.12 3.77
N VAL A 25 3.67 -4.51 3.01
CA VAL A 25 2.79 -3.59 2.27
C VAL A 25 1.98 -2.69 3.21
N PHE A 26 1.50 -3.22 4.35
CA PHE A 26 0.71 -2.47 5.33
C PHE A 26 1.50 -2.05 6.58
N SER A 27 2.83 -2.11 6.52
CA SER A 27 3.67 -1.81 7.67
C SER A 27 3.64 -0.30 7.96
N PRO A 28 3.32 0.11 9.20
CA PRO A 28 3.42 1.51 9.58
C PRO A 28 4.86 2.02 9.45
N GLU A 29 5.85 1.18 9.75
CA GLU A 29 7.27 1.53 9.64
C GLU A 29 7.68 1.84 8.19
N ASN A 30 7.16 1.09 7.21
CA ASN A 30 7.40 1.39 5.80
C ASN A 30 6.71 2.69 5.36
N ALA A 31 5.50 2.96 5.88
CA ALA A 31 4.82 4.22 5.63
C ALA A 31 5.59 5.41 6.21
N ASP A 32 6.10 5.29 7.43
CA ASP A 32 6.98 6.27 8.08
C ASP A 32 8.27 6.48 7.28
N HIS A 33 8.91 5.42 6.79
CA HIS A 33 10.09 5.54 5.93
C HIS A 33 9.77 6.34 4.66
N ILE A 34 8.67 6.04 3.97
CA ILE A 34 8.27 6.77 2.76
C ILE A 34 7.97 8.24 3.10
N PHE A 35 7.23 8.50 4.17
CA PHE A 35 6.91 9.85 4.62
C PHE A 35 8.17 10.66 4.91
N ASN A 36 9.09 10.13 5.73
CA ASN A 36 10.33 10.80 6.11
C ASN A 36 11.28 11.04 4.92
N ILE A 37 11.27 10.16 3.92
CA ILE A 37 12.04 10.39 2.68
C ILE A 37 11.37 11.52 1.88
N CYS A 38 10.05 11.49 1.68
CA CYS A 38 9.35 12.52 0.91
C CYS A 38 9.46 13.90 1.56
N ASP A 39 9.32 13.98 2.88
CA ASP A 39 9.45 15.21 3.66
C ASP A 39 10.85 15.82 3.50
N ARG A 40 11.91 15.03 3.72
CA ARG A 40 13.31 15.48 3.59
C ARG A 40 13.63 16.06 2.21
N TYR A 41 13.06 15.51 1.14
CA TYR A 41 13.31 15.96 -0.24
C TYR A 41 12.24 16.92 -0.80
N ASN A 42 11.27 17.32 0.03
CA ASN A 42 10.13 18.17 -0.33
C ASN A 42 9.37 17.61 -1.55
N ILE A 43 8.95 16.35 -1.47
CA ILE A 43 8.23 15.64 -2.54
C ILE A 43 6.74 15.62 -2.23
N GLU A 44 5.95 16.32 -3.04
CA GLU A 44 4.50 16.42 -2.84
C GLU A 44 3.75 15.15 -3.28
N GLN A 45 4.33 14.36 -4.20
CA GLN A 45 3.67 13.18 -4.76
C GLN A 45 3.87 11.91 -3.93
N MET A 46 3.95 12.03 -2.59
CA MET A 46 4.07 10.91 -1.66
C MET A 46 3.05 9.76 -1.94
N PRO A 47 1.76 10.02 -2.22
CA PRO A 47 0.80 8.94 -2.48
C PRO A 47 1.18 8.08 -3.70
N LYS A 48 1.78 8.69 -4.73
CA LYS A 48 2.25 7.96 -5.92
C LYS A 48 3.48 7.12 -5.61
N ILE A 49 4.41 7.66 -4.81
CA ILE A 49 5.60 6.92 -4.37
C ILE A 49 5.19 5.70 -3.55
N ALA A 50 4.28 5.88 -2.59
CA ALA A 50 3.75 4.79 -1.78
C ALA A 50 3.04 3.73 -2.63
N TYR A 51 2.24 4.14 -3.61
CA TYR A 51 1.60 3.24 -4.56
C TYR A 51 2.63 2.38 -5.31
N TYR A 52 3.64 3.00 -5.94
CA TYR A 52 4.66 2.26 -6.69
C TYR A 52 5.54 1.40 -5.79
N ALA A 53 5.87 1.84 -4.57
CA ALA A 53 6.59 1.03 -3.60
C ALA A 53 5.78 -0.21 -3.19
N GLY A 54 4.46 -0.06 -3.02
CA GLY A 54 3.54 -1.17 -2.82
C GLY A 54 3.57 -2.16 -3.98
N LEU A 55 3.50 -1.68 -5.23
CA LEU A 55 3.60 -2.56 -6.40
C LEU A 55 4.93 -3.34 -6.48
N VAL A 56 6.03 -2.75 -6.00
CA VAL A 56 7.32 -3.44 -5.90
C VAL A 56 7.29 -4.52 -4.83
N LEU A 57 6.73 -4.23 -3.64
CA LEU A 57 6.56 -5.21 -2.57
C LEU A 57 5.62 -6.36 -2.97
N MET A 58 4.62 -6.08 -3.81
CA MET A 58 3.73 -7.09 -4.39
C MET A 58 4.39 -7.92 -5.51
N GLY A 59 5.63 -7.61 -5.89
CA GLY A 59 6.37 -8.30 -6.96
C GLY A 59 5.87 -8.00 -8.38
N ILE A 60 5.02 -6.98 -8.54
CA ILE A 60 4.47 -6.57 -9.85
C ILE A 60 5.53 -5.81 -10.66
N ILE A 61 6.33 -5.00 -9.96
CA ILE A 61 7.39 -4.18 -10.53
C ILE A 61 8.71 -4.60 -9.89
N PRO A 62 9.78 -4.82 -10.67
CA PRO A 62 11.09 -5.09 -10.08
C PRO A 62 11.65 -3.84 -9.39
N ALA A 63 12.30 -4.03 -8.23
CA ALA A 63 12.90 -2.93 -7.47
C ALA A 63 13.92 -2.10 -8.28
N ALA A 64 14.56 -2.71 -9.29
CA ALA A 64 15.50 -2.04 -10.19
C ALA A 64 14.83 -0.99 -11.09
N ASP A 65 13.54 -1.16 -11.44
CA ASP A 65 12.80 -0.21 -12.27
C ASP A 65 12.20 0.94 -11.46
N PHE A 66 12.25 0.88 -10.12
CA PHE A 66 11.64 1.89 -9.25
C PHE A 66 12.20 3.29 -9.51
N GLU A 67 13.52 3.45 -9.65
CA GLU A 67 14.14 4.75 -9.98
C GLU A 67 13.62 5.30 -11.33
N SER A 68 13.51 4.43 -12.34
CA SER A 68 13.00 4.83 -13.66
C SER A 68 11.54 5.29 -13.58
N ILE A 69 10.74 4.69 -12.71
CA ILE A 69 9.34 5.08 -12.47
C ILE A 69 9.25 6.42 -11.77
N LEU A 70 10.10 6.66 -10.75
CA LEU A 70 10.19 7.97 -10.10
C LEU A 70 10.47 9.09 -11.13
N LYS A 71 11.37 8.83 -12.08
CA LYS A 71 11.69 9.80 -13.14
C LYS A 71 10.56 9.96 -14.15
N LYS A 72 10.01 8.85 -14.68
CA LYS A 72 9.08 8.88 -15.83
C LYS A 72 7.63 9.12 -15.46
N GLU A 73 7.15 8.52 -14.37
CA GLU A 73 5.73 8.53 -14.01
C GLU A 73 5.42 9.58 -12.95
N ILE A 74 6.38 9.86 -12.05
CA ILE A 74 6.24 10.90 -11.02
C ILE A 74 6.84 12.23 -11.46
N GLY A 75 7.86 12.21 -12.32
CA GLY A 75 8.50 13.42 -12.84
C GLY A 75 9.57 14.00 -11.90
N LEU A 76 10.17 13.16 -11.05
CA LEU A 76 11.27 13.58 -10.17
C LEU A 76 12.53 13.87 -11.00
N GLU A 77 13.27 14.90 -10.61
CA GLU A 77 14.61 15.19 -11.13
C GLU A 77 15.56 14.01 -10.88
N GLU A 78 16.55 13.83 -11.76
CA GLU A 78 17.45 12.68 -11.73
C GLU A 78 18.13 12.46 -10.37
N GLU A 79 18.69 13.52 -9.77
CA GLU A 79 19.37 13.42 -8.48
C GLU A 79 18.42 13.02 -7.34
N LYS A 80 17.23 13.63 -7.30
CA LYS A 80 16.19 13.30 -6.31
C LYS A 80 15.69 11.88 -6.50
N ALA A 81 15.39 11.48 -7.73
CA ALA A 81 14.91 10.14 -8.04
C ALA A 81 15.93 9.07 -7.63
N GLN A 82 17.22 9.28 -7.94
CA GLN A 82 18.29 8.36 -7.55
C GLN A 82 18.41 8.24 -6.03
N THR A 83 18.35 9.37 -5.32
CA THR A 83 18.51 9.40 -3.86
C THR A 83 17.33 8.74 -3.17
N VAL A 84 16.10 9.09 -3.56
CA VAL A 84 14.87 8.47 -3.04
C VAL A 84 14.84 6.97 -3.34
N ALA A 85 15.16 6.56 -4.57
CA ALA A 85 15.20 5.15 -4.93
C ALA A 85 16.21 4.37 -4.08
N ARG A 86 17.39 4.96 -3.80
CA ARG A 86 18.41 4.33 -2.95
C ARG A 86 17.91 4.14 -1.53
N GLU A 87 17.30 5.16 -0.93
CA GLU A 87 16.78 5.07 0.44
C GLU A 87 15.60 4.09 0.54
N VAL A 88 14.62 4.18 -0.36
CA VAL A 88 13.49 3.23 -0.39
C VAL A 88 14.00 1.80 -0.58
N ASN A 89 14.96 1.59 -1.48
CA ASN A 89 15.53 0.27 -1.68
C ASN A 89 16.24 -0.24 -0.42
N ARG A 90 16.95 0.63 0.31
CA ARG A 90 17.67 0.27 1.54
C ARG A 90 16.73 -0.06 2.70
N PHE A 91 15.70 0.75 2.93
CA PHE A 91 14.85 0.65 4.11
C PHE A 91 13.64 -0.26 3.90
N ILE A 92 13.16 -0.40 2.67
CA ILE A 92 11.87 -1.07 2.40
C ILE A 92 12.09 -2.33 1.57
N PHE A 93 12.81 -2.23 0.44
CA PHE A 93 12.94 -3.39 -0.46
C PHE A 93 13.98 -4.40 0.04
N TYR A 94 15.11 -3.94 0.57
CA TYR A 94 16.17 -4.81 1.08
C TYR A 94 15.71 -5.77 2.17
N PRO A 95 14.97 -5.35 3.22
CA PRO A 95 14.46 -6.29 4.22
C PRO A 95 13.40 -7.25 3.63
N ALA A 96 12.64 -6.82 2.62
CA ALA A 96 11.60 -7.64 1.98
C ALA A 96 12.14 -8.57 0.88
N LYS A 97 13.40 -8.41 0.43
CA LYS A 97 14.02 -9.24 -0.63
C LYS A 97 13.83 -10.74 -0.46
N PRO A 98 14.14 -11.36 0.70
CA PRO A 98 14.02 -12.81 0.83
C PRO A 98 12.60 -13.30 0.53
N ALA A 99 11.56 -12.58 0.98
CA ALA A 99 10.17 -12.95 0.71
C ALA A 99 9.77 -12.73 -0.76
N ILE A 100 10.28 -11.67 -1.42
CA ILE A 100 10.06 -11.44 -2.86
C ILE A 100 10.67 -12.59 -3.69
N GLU A 101 11.89 -13.01 -3.36
CA GLU A 101 12.57 -14.13 -4.03
C GLU A 101 11.84 -15.46 -3.81
N GLN A 102 11.29 -15.67 -2.60
CA GLN A 102 10.52 -16.85 -2.27
C GLN A 102 9.19 -16.93 -3.04
N LEU A 103 8.54 -15.79 -3.26
CA LEU A 103 7.32 -15.69 -4.07
C LEU A 103 7.58 -16.12 -5.51
N GLN A 104 8.66 -15.64 -6.12
CA GLN A 104 9.03 -16.00 -7.49
C GLN A 104 9.30 -17.50 -7.62
N LYS A 105 10.05 -18.08 -6.68
CA LYS A 105 10.38 -19.51 -6.68
C LYS A 105 9.14 -20.40 -6.50
N THR A 106 8.18 -19.98 -5.68
CA THR A 106 6.92 -20.70 -5.45
C THR A 106 6.00 -20.64 -6.66
N ALA A 107 5.96 -19.51 -7.38
CA ALA A 107 5.22 -19.37 -8.63
C ALA A 107 5.77 -20.31 -9.72
N GLU A 108 7.10 -20.42 -9.83
CA GLU A 108 7.76 -21.35 -10.77
C GLU A 108 7.57 -22.83 -10.41
N ALA A 109 7.53 -23.16 -9.11
CA ALA A 109 7.25 -24.51 -8.63
C ALA A 109 5.79 -24.92 -8.89
N SER A 110 4.84 -24.02 -8.66
CA SER A 110 3.41 -24.26 -8.89
C SER A 110 3.08 -24.41 -10.38
N ALA A 111 3.80 -23.73 -11.27
CA ALA A 111 3.66 -23.89 -12.72
C ALA A 111 4.13 -25.26 -13.26
N LYS A 112 4.96 -26.00 -12.51
CA LYS A 112 5.45 -27.34 -12.90
C LYS A 112 4.59 -28.49 -12.38
N GLN A 113 3.60 -28.23 -11.52
CA GLN A 113 2.71 -29.25 -10.93
C GLN A 113 1.23 -29.13 -11.39
N THR A 114 0.94 -28.78 -12.65
CA THR A 114 -0.46 -28.77 -13.15
C THR A 114 -0.77 -29.92 -14.12
N LYS A 115 -0.13 -31.08 -13.96
CA LYS A 115 -0.59 -32.35 -14.55
C LYS A 115 -0.56 -33.48 -13.54
N GLN A 116 -1.38 -33.42 -12.48
CA GLN A 116 -2.06 -34.59 -11.89
C GLN A 116 -2.82 -34.21 -10.60
N GLY A 117 -4.12 -34.59 -10.56
CA GLY A 117 -4.85 -34.96 -9.34
C GLY A 117 -5.45 -33.81 -8.53
N THR A 118 -6.72 -33.46 -8.77
CA THR A 118 -7.91 -33.88 -8.00
C THR A 118 -8.08 -33.26 -6.61
N ILE A 119 -9.03 -32.30 -6.55
CA ILE A 119 -10.09 -32.06 -5.55
C ILE A 119 -9.79 -32.42 -4.08
N SER A 120 -9.79 -31.43 -3.18
CA SER A 120 -10.44 -31.60 -1.87
C SER A 120 -10.76 -30.27 -1.18
N ALA A 121 -12.07 -30.06 -1.01
CA ALA A 121 -12.78 -29.39 0.07
C ALA A 121 -12.26 -28.04 0.60
N ALA A 122 -12.94 -26.98 0.19
CA ALA A 122 -13.18 -25.81 1.02
C ALA A 122 -14.15 -26.17 2.16
N PRO A 123 -13.84 -25.84 3.42
CA PRO A 123 -14.85 -25.57 4.41
C PRO A 123 -15.12 -24.06 4.40
N SER A 124 -16.26 -23.68 3.82
CA SER A 124 -16.89 -22.39 4.04
C SER A 124 -17.16 -22.22 5.54
N GLN A 125 -16.46 -21.30 6.20
CA GLN A 125 -16.89 -20.84 7.52
C GLN A 125 -17.87 -19.66 7.36
N PRO A 126 -19.02 -19.70 8.05
CA PRO A 126 -20.05 -18.68 7.97
C PRO A 126 -19.60 -17.41 8.69
N ILE A 127 -19.78 -16.28 8.01
CA ILE A 127 -19.72 -14.93 8.56
C ILE A 127 -20.83 -14.81 9.61
N ALA A 128 -20.46 -14.94 10.88
CA ALA A 128 -21.33 -14.59 12.00
C ALA A 128 -21.38 -13.06 12.08
N LYS A 129 -22.57 -12.53 11.77
CA LYS A 129 -22.98 -11.17 12.09
C LYS A 129 -23.25 -11.11 13.60
N GLU A 130 -22.55 -10.26 14.32
CA GLU A 130 -23.07 -9.69 15.57
C GLU A 130 -23.15 -8.18 15.40
N LYS A 131 -24.40 -7.72 15.23
CA LYS A 131 -24.84 -6.33 15.41
C LYS A 131 -25.43 -6.22 16.82
N THR A 132 -25.47 -4.98 17.30
CA THR A 132 -26.34 -4.43 18.37
C THR A 132 -25.77 -4.58 19.78
N THR A 133 -25.66 -3.55 20.64
CA THR A 133 -26.01 -2.11 20.62
C THR A 133 -25.54 -1.55 21.96
N GLN A 134 -24.96 -0.34 22.04
CA GLN A 134 -25.16 0.79 23.02
C GLN A 134 -24.43 1.99 22.36
N GLU A 135 -25.01 3.05 21.81
CA GLU A 135 -25.98 4.07 22.26
C GLU A 135 -25.53 4.87 23.50
N GLU A 136 -24.90 6.04 23.23
CA GLU A 136 -24.88 7.31 23.99
C GLU A 136 -24.14 8.32 23.07
N ASP A 137 -24.81 9.26 22.37
CA ASP A 137 -25.18 10.63 22.83
C ASP A 137 -24.05 11.23 23.68
N ILE A 138 -23.30 12.29 23.34
CA ILE A 138 -23.60 13.72 23.06
C ILE A 138 -22.23 14.28 22.57
N ALA A 139 -22.00 15.11 21.54
CA ALA A 139 -22.47 16.47 21.36
C ALA A 139 -21.80 17.05 20.08
N GLN A 140 -22.59 17.40 19.07
CA GLN A 140 -22.22 18.44 18.10
C GLN A 140 -23.12 19.64 18.38
N LYS A 141 -22.53 20.77 18.78
CA LYS A 141 -23.21 22.08 18.68
C LYS A 141 -22.61 22.88 17.51
N PRO A 142 -23.44 23.35 16.57
CA PRO A 142 -23.01 24.21 15.47
C PRO A 142 -22.76 25.65 15.92
N LYS A 143 -21.92 26.34 15.15
CA LYS A 143 -21.49 27.75 15.28
C LYS A 143 -22.70 28.69 15.39
N ALA A 144 -22.66 29.59 16.37
CA ALA A 144 -23.61 30.70 16.49
C ALA A 144 -23.40 31.75 15.39
N PRO A 145 -24.45 32.34 14.82
CA PRO A 145 -24.34 33.58 14.07
C PRO A 145 -24.29 34.78 15.04
N ASP A 146 -23.29 35.63 14.82
CA ASP A 146 -23.08 36.93 15.46
C ASP A 146 -24.30 37.83 15.24
N SER A 147 -25.00 38.18 16.32
CA SER A 147 -26.17 39.06 16.27
C SER A 147 -26.37 39.75 17.62
N TYR A 148 -25.49 40.69 17.96
CA TYR A 148 -25.80 41.71 18.96
C TYR A 148 -26.05 43.04 18.25
N ARG A 149 -27.34 43.25 17.93
CA ARG A 149 -27.92 44.49 17.43
C ARG A 149 -28.70 45.10 18.59
N GLU A 150 -28.30 46.30 19.02
CA GLU A 150 -28.92 47.07 20.10
C GLU A 150 -30.40 47.40 19.80
N PRO A 151 -31.22 47.55 20.84
CA PRO A 151 -32.27 48.58 20.82
C PRO A 151 -32.05 49.64 21.90
N LEU A 152 -32.08 50.89 21.44
CA LEU A 152 -32.26 52.12 22.20
C LEU A 152 -33.67 52.16 22.82
N GLU A 153 -33.76 52.51 24.10
CA GLU A 153 -34.89 53.24 24.71
C GLU A 153 -34.38 54.07 25.90
#